data_AF-A0A970R6G8-F1
#
_entry.id   AF-A0A970R6G8-F1
#
_cell.length_a   1.000
_cell.length_b   1.000
_cell.length_c   1.000
_cell.angle_alpha   90.00
_cell.angle_beta   90.00
_cell.angle_gamma   90.00
#
_symmetry.space_group_name_H-M   'P 1'
#
loop_
_entity.id
_entity.type
_entity.pdbx_description
1 polymer ?
#
loop_
_entity_poly.entity_id
_entity_poly.type
_entity_poly.pdbx_seq_one_letter_code
_entity_poly.pdbx_strand_id
1 'polypeptide(L)'
;MVKENHSTPPVANTRKLRHNNLMALALGLIIIILVNIIGGHIFTRFDLTSEKRFTLSKATKDMLAQIDDLVYFRVYLEGEFPAGFKKLQRETLDMLNEFRAYNSNIEYEFINPTGSSNATERQRIFIMLVEKGLEPTELRVKTRKGTSNTMVFPGAIVAFRGRELA
;
A
#
# COMPACT_ATOMS: atom_id res chain seq x y z
N MET A 1 28.92 -69.01 -53.33
CA MET A 1 28.79 -69.25 -51.89
C MET A 1 29.07 -67.92 -51.20
N VAL A 2 28.02 -67.24 -50.74
CA VAL A 2 28.03 -65.83 -50.29
C VAL A 2 28.53 -65.74 -48.85
N LYS A 3 29.48 -64.84 -48.56
CA LYS A 3 29.87 -64.48 -47.18
C LYS A 3 29.01 -63.30 -46.74
N GLU A 4 28.08 -63.53 -45.81
CA GLU A 4 27.38 -62.45 -45.12
C GLU A 4 28.32 -61.82 -44.08
N ASN A 5 28.39 -60.49 -44.09
CA ASN A 5 29.19 -59.70 -43.16
C ASN A 5 28.23 -59.06 -42.15
N HIS A 6 28.09 -59.64 -40.96
CA HIS A 6 27.26 -59.08 -39.89
C HIS A 6 28.07 -58.04 -39.10
N SER A 7 27.87 -56.77 -39.44
CA SER A 7 28.33 -55.63 -38.62
C SER A 7 27.43 -55.50 -37.39
N THR A 8 28.02 -55.61 -36.19
CA THR A 8 27.33 -55.31 -34.93
C THR A 8 27.14 -53.79 -34.76
N PRO A 9 26.00 -53.32 -34.21
CA PRO A 9 25.75 -51.90 -34.02
C PRO A 9 26.63 -51.33 -32.87
N PRO A 10 27.01 -50.04 -32.94
CA PRO A 10 27.86 -49.41 -31.95
C PRO A 10 27.13 -49.30 -30.60
N VAL A 11 27.77 -49.78 -29.52
CA VAL A 11 27.25 -49.68 -28.15
C VAL A 11 27.31 -48.23 -27.70
N ALA A 12 26.15 -47.58 -27.57
CA ALA A 12 26.05 -46.18 -27.12
C ALA A 12 26.62 -46.03 -25.69
N ASN A 13 27.50 -45.03 -25.51
CA ASN A 13 28.27 -44.83 -24.29
C ASN A 13 27.42 -44.16 -23.19
N THR A 14 26.65 -44.97 -22.46
CA THR A 14 25.63 -44.54 -21.46
C THR A 14 26.19 -43.73 -20.29
N ARG A 15 27.48 -43.87 -19.93
CA ARG A 15 28.10 -43.11 -18.83
C ARG A 15 28.16 -41.61 -19.09
N LYS A 16 28.45 -41.20 -20.34
CA LYS A 16 28.55 -39.77 -20.72
C LYS A 16 27.17 -39.11 -20.73
N LEU A 17 26.14 -39.84 -21.18
CA LEU A 17 24.73 -39.41 -21.14
C LEU A 17 24.22 -39.22 -19.70
N ARG A 18 24.58 -40.13 -18.78
CA ARG A 18 24.20 -40.03 -17.36
C ARG A 18 24.87 -38.83 -16.67
N HIS A 19 26.13 -38.52 -16.98
CA HIS A 19 26.83 -37.37 -16.42
C HIS A 19 26.23 -36.03 -16.89
N ASN A 20 25.89 -35.92 -18.17
CA ASN A 20 25.19 -34.74 -18.70
C ASN A 20 23.81 -34.54 -18.06
N ASN A 21 23.07 -35.63 -17.82
CA ASN A 21 21.76 -35.55 -17.16
C ASN A 21 21.86 -35.15 -15.70
N LEU A 22 22.89 -35.62 -14.97
CA LEU A 22 23.16 -35.21 -13.59
C LEU A 22 23.59 -33.74 -13.50
N MET A 23 24.42 -33.28 -14.43
CA MET A 23 24.80 -31.87 -14.56
C MET A 23 23.59 -30.98 -14.84
N ALA A 24 22.71 -31.39 -15.75
CA ALA A 24 21.47 -30.67 -16.05
C ALA A 24 20.52 -30.61 -14.84
N LEU A 25 20.38 -31.72 -14.10
CA LEU A 25 19.58 -31.77 -12.88
C LEU A 25 20.14 -30.85 -11.79
N ALA A 26 21.45 -30.89 -11.56
CA ALA A 26 22.13 -30.03 -10.60
C ALA A 26 21.97 -28.54 -10.96
N LEU A 27 22.12 -28.19 -12.24
CA LEU A 27 21.91 -26.82 -12.72
C LEU A 27 20.46 -26.36 -12.51
N GLY A 28 19.48 -27.23 -12.80
CA GLY A 28 18.07 -26.94 -12.56
C GLY A 28 17.75 -26.68 -11.09
N LEU A 29 18.31 -27.48 -10.18
CA LEU A 29 18.15 -27.28 -8.73
C LEU A 29 18.75 -25.96 -8.26
N ILE A 30 19.94 -25.60 -8.76
CA ILE A 30 20.58 -24.31 -8.45
C ILE A 30 19.71 -23.14 -8.91
N ILE A 31 19.13 -23.22 -10.11
CA ILE A 31 18.23 -22.19 -10.63
C ILE A 31 17.00 -22.04 -9.72
N ILE A 32 16.38 -23.15 -9.30
CA ILE A 32 15.21 -23.12 -8.40
C ILE A 32 15.57 -22.46 -7.06
N ILE A 33 16.73 -22.80 -6.49
CA ILE A 33 17.21 -22.21 -5.24
C ILE A 33 17.46 -20.71 -5.40
N LEU A 34 18.11 -20.29 -6.48
CA LEU A 34 18.35 -18.87 -6.76
C LEU A 34 17.04 -18.10 -6.96
N VAL A 35 16.09 -18.66 -7.70
CA VAL A 35 14.75 -18.06 -7.86
C VAL A 35 14.02 -17.95 -6.53
N ASN A 36 14.16 -18.94 -5.63
CA ASN A 36 13.54 -18.90 -4.31
C ASN A 36 14.16 -17.83 -3.40
N ILE A 37 15.50 -17.73 -3.38
CA ILE A 37 16.22 -16.70 -2.61
C ILE A 37 15.88 -15.29 -3.13
N ILE A 38 15.96 -15.10 -4.45
CA ILE A 38 15.63 -13.82 -5.10
C ILE A 38 14.16 -13.48 -4.87
N GLY A 39 13.25 -14.45 -5.05
CA GLY A 39 11.81 -14.28 -4.81
C GLY A 39 11.47 -13.96 -3.35
N GLY A 40 12.24 -14.47 -2.39
CA GLY A 40 12.11 -14.13 -0.97
C GLY A 40 12.60 -12.73 -0.61
N HIS A 41 13.53 -12.16 -1.38
CA HIS A 41 14.06 -10.81 -1.17
C HIS A 41 13.35 -9.73 -2.01
N ILE A 42 12.69 -10.09 -3.11
CA ILE A 42 11.94 -9.16 -3.94
C ILE A 42 10.49 -9.07 -3.44
N PHE A 43 10.24 -8.16 -2.50
CA PHE A 43 8.89 -7.68 -2.17
C PHE A 43 8.39 -6.71 -3.24
N THR A 44 8.19 -7.16 -4.48
CA THR A 44 7.48 -6.35 -5.49
C THR A 44 6.04 -6.79 -5.58
N ARG A 45 5.13 -6.01 -4.98
CA ARG A 45 3.71 -6.05 -5.33
C ARG A 45 3.57 -5.47 -6.73
N PHE A 46 3.51 -6.33 -7.74
CA PHE A 46 3.12 -5.91 -9.08
C PHE A 46 1.63 -5.58 -9.07
N ASP A 47 1.30 -4.29 -9.07
CA ASP A 47 -0.05 -3.83 -9.40
C ASP A 47 -0.28 -4.08 -10.90
N LEU A 48 -1.08 -5.13 -11.20
CA LEU A 48 -1.45 -5.53 -12.56
C LEU A 48 -2.61 -4.69 -13.12
N THR A 49 -3.09 -3.68 -12.39
CA THR A 49 -4.04 -2.73 -12.97
C THR A 49 -3.30 -1.81 -13.94
N SER A 50 -3.90 -1.56 -15.10
CA SER A 50 -3.28 -0.82 -16.21
C SER A 50 -2.76 0.58 -15.86
N GLU A 51 -3.17 1.10 -14.70
CA GLU A 51 -2.96 2.49 -14.27
C GLU A 51 -2.17 2.59 -12.95
N LYS A 52 -1.76 1.47 -12.33
CA LYS A 52 -1.08 1.45 -11.01
C LYS A 52 -1.76 2.33 -9.95
N ARG A 53 -3.09 2.34 -9.92
CA ARG A 53 -3.87 3.30 -9.11
C ARG A 53 -3.64 3.15 -7.62
N PHE A 54 -3.00 2.05 -7.21
CA PHE A 54 -2.71 1.71 -5.82
C PHE A 54 -1.22 1.82 -5.47
N THR A 55 -0.41 2.51 -6.30
CA THR A 55 1.01 2.71 -6.05
C THR A 55 1.37 4.19 -6.12
N LEU A 56 2.19 4.68 -5.20
CA LEU A 56 2.71 6.05 -5.29
C LEU A 56 3.42 6.29 -6.63
N SER A 57 3.09 7.43 -7.24
CA SER A 57 3.77 7.93 -8.42
C SER A 57 5.26 8.16 -8.11
N LYS A 58 6.12 8.12 -9.14
CA LYS A 58 7.54 8.42 -8.96
C LYS A 58 7.74 9.82 -8.38
N ALA A 59 6.98 10.81 -8.86
CA ALA A 59 7.03 12.17 -8.35
C ALA A 59 6.69 12.24 -6.84
N THR A 60 5.66 11.51 -6.39
CA THR A 60 5.29 11.45 -4.98
C THR A 60 6.38 10.81 -4.13
N LYS A 61 7.00 9.73 -4.62
CA LYS A 61 8.13 9.08 -3.94
C LYS A 61 9.32 10.03 -3.82
N ASP A 62 9.68 10.72 -4.90
CA ASP A 62 10.78 11.68 -4.91
C ASP A 62 10.50 12.85 -3.95
N MET A 63 9.26 13.34 -3.86
CA MET A 63 8.85 14.35 -2.88
C MET A 63 8.96 13.84 -1.45
N LEU A 64 8.46 12.63 -1.18
CA LEU A 64 8.53 12.04 0.16
C LEU A 64 9.98 11.82 0.58
N ALA A 65 10.88 11.42 -0.33
CA ALA A 65 12.31 11.25 -0.03
C ALA A 65 13.01 12.54 0.41
N GLN A 66 12.51 13.70 -0.03
CA GLN A 66 13.08 15.02 0.28
C GLN A 66 12.63 15.58 1.63
N ILE A 67 11.65 14.94 2.30
CA ILE A 67 11.16 15.39 3.60
C ILE A 67 12.17 15.03 4.69
N ASP A 68 12.78 16.06 5.26
CA ASP A 68 13.87 15.98 6.24
C ASP A 68 13.44 16.30 7.69
N ASP A 69 12.16 16.63 7.90
CA ASP A 69 11.58 16.98 9.20
C ASP A 69 10.14 16.46 9.29
N LEU A 70 9.60 16.41 10.52
CA LEU A 70 8.28 15.86 10.82
C LEU A 70 7.17 16.58 10.04
N VAL A 71 6.44 15.82 9.23
CA VAL A 71 5.15 16.21 8.65
C VAL A 71 4.05 15.47 9.40
N TYR A 72 3.19 16.23 10.07
CA TYR A 72 2.12 15.66 10.89
C TYR A 72 0.74 15.94 10.27
N PHE A 73 -0.01 14.90 9.94
CA PHE A 73 -1.35 15.00 9.36
C PHE A 73 -2.42 14.77 10.44
N ARG A 74 -3.27 15.77 10.67
CA ARG A 74 -4.48 15.63 11.49
C ARG A 74 -5.69 15.46 10.61
N VAL A 75 -6.21 14.24 10.49
CA VAL A 75 -7.29 13.90 9.56
C VAL A 75 -8.62 13.86 10.29
N TYR A 76 -9.60 14.68 9.90
CA TYR A 76 -10.91 14.78 10.55
C TYR A 76 -11.94 13.79 9.99
N LEU A 77 -11.50 12.55 9.78
CA LEU A 77 -12.28 11.46 9.19
C LEU A 77 -12.39 10.27 10.14
N GLU A 78 -12.70 10.50 11.41
CA GLU A 78 -13.01 9.44 12.38
C GLU A 78 -14.47 9.50 12.83
N GLY A 79 -15.16 8.36 12.88
CA GLY A 79 -16.55 8.27 13.34
C GLY A 79 -17.44 7.29 12.57
N GLU A 80 -18.75 7.33 12.84
CA GLU A 80 -19.73 6.52 12.12
C GLU A 80 -20.13 7.18 10.79
N PHE A 81 -19.71 6.58 9.69
CA PHE A 81 -19.95 7.12 8.35
C PHE A 81 -20.80 6.21 7.44
N PRO A 82 -21.48 6.79 6.42
CA PRO A 82 -22.02 6.02 5.31
C PRO A 82 -20.89 5.37 4.49
N ALA A 83 -21.23 4.39 3.64
CA ALA A 83 -20.25 3.58 2.92
C ALA A 83 -19.23 4.40 2.11
N GLY A 84 -19.65 5.50 1.47
CA GLY A 84 -18.75 6.37 0.70
C GLY A 84 -17.66 7.01 1.57
N PHE A 85 -18.00 7.50 2.74
CA PHE A 85 -17.05 8.13 3.66
C PHE A 85 -16.21 7.11 4.41
N LYS A 86 -16.74 5.91 4.71
CA LYS A 86 -15.91 4.79 5.22
C LYS A 86 -14.85 4.38 4.20
N LYS A 87 -15.20 4.39 2.91
CA LYS A 87 -14.22 4.16 1.85
C LYS A 87 -13.18 5.28 1.88
N LEU A 88 -13.58 6.55 1.85
CA LEU A 88 -12.65 7.68 1.92
C LEU A 88 -11.69 7.59 3.12
N GLN A 89 -12.20 7.34 4.33
CA GLN A 89 -11.40 7.14 5.53
C GLN A 89 -10.33 6.06 5.33
N ARG A 90 -10.72 4.88 4.82
CA ARG A 90 -9.81 3.76 4.59
C ARG A 90 -8.76 4.08 3.52
N GLU A 91 -9.16 4.63 2.37
CA GLU A 91 -8.21 4.96 1.30
C GLU A 91 -7.21 6.03 1.78
N THR A 92 -7.64 7.03 2.57
CA THR A 92 -6.75 8.02 3.17
C THR A 92 -5.79 7.39 4.18
N LEU A 93 -6.28 6.46 5.02
CA LEU A 93 -5.45 5.72 5.97
C LEU A 93 -4.38 4.89 5.25
N ASP A 94 -4.78 4.15 4.22
CA ASP A 94 -3.87 3.33 3.41
C ASP A 94 -2.82 4.20 2.71
N MET A 95 -3.21 5.35 2.17
CA MET A 95 -2.29 6.31 1.56
C MET A 95 -1.27 6.86 2.57
N LEU A 96 -1.71 7.30 3.75
CA LEU A 96 -0.81 7.81 4.79
C LEU A 96 0.10 6.73 5.37
N ASN A 97 -0.37 5.48 5.42
CA ASN A 97 0.47 4.33 5.72
C ASN A 97 1.58 4.13 4.69
N GLU A 98 1.26 4.26 3.40
CA GLU A 98 2.25 4.14 2.34
C GLU A 98 3.27 5.30 2.40
N PHE A 99 2.82 6.52 2.70
CA PHE A 99 3.71 7.67 2.88
C PHE A 99 4.69 7.44 4.04
N ARG A 100 4.18 7.00 5.21
CA ARG A 100 5.00 6.69 6.39
C ARG A 100 5.94 5.51 6.18
N ALA A 101 5.52 4.50 5.43
CA ALA A 101 6.39 3.38 5.06
C ALA A 101 7.56 3.84 4.17
N TYR A 102 7.39 4.93 3.40
CA TYR A 102 8.42 5.48 2.54
C TYR A 102 9.31 6.51 3.25
N ASN A 103 8.77 7.27 4.20
CA ASN A 103 9.53 8.22 5.03
C ASN A 103 9.02 8.22 6.47
N SER A 104 9.92 7.93 7.42
CA SER A 104 9.63 7.89 8.87
C SER A 104 9.30 9.24 9.50
N ASN A 105 9.53 10.36 8.80
CA ASN A 105 9.14 11.70 9.23
C ASN A 105 7.64 11.98 8.98
N ILE A 106 6.89 11.04 8.40
CA ILE A 106 5.45 11.18 8.22
C ILE A 106 4.74 10.55 9.41
N GLU A 107 3.97 11.35 10.13
CA GLU A 107 3.08 10.88 11.18
C GLU A 107 1.68 11.44 10.99
N TYR A 108 0.69 10.74 11.55
CA TYR A 108 -0.69 11.15 11.39
C TYR A 108 -1.61 10.63 12.49
N GLU A 109 -2.73 11.32 12.66
CA GLU A 109 -3.84 10.90 13.52
C GLU A 109 -5.19 11.12 12.85
N PHE A 110 -6.18 10.29 13.22
CA PHE A 110 -7.57 10.43 12.79
C PHE A 110 -8.40 10.92 13.97
N ILE A 111 -9.13 12.01 13.77
CA ILE A 111 -9.83 12.76 14.81
C ILE A 111 -11.33 12.78 14.51
N ASN A 112 -12.15 12.54 15.54
CA ASN A 112 -13.60 12.73 15.46
C ASN A 112 -13.95 14.11 16.04
N PRO A 113 -14.20 15.14 15.22
CA PRO A 113 -14.50 16.48 15.71
C PRO A 113 -15.87 16.57 16.42
N THR A 114 -16.72 15.55 16.26
CA THR A 114 -18.06 15.48 16.86
C THR A 114 -18.10 14.63 18.13
N GLY A 115 -16.99 14.01 18.51
CA GLY A 115 -16.92 13.02 19.60
C GLY A 115 -17.05 13.59 21.02
N SER A 116 -16.81 14.89 21.23
CA SER A 116 -16.94 15.49 22.57
C SER A 116 -18.41 15.44 23.04
N SER A 117 -18.65 15.06 24.30
CA SER A 117 -19.97 15.10 24.91
C SER A 117 -20.46 16.53 25.20
N ASN A 118 -19.53 17.50 25.31
CA ASN A 118 -19.83 18.90 25.61
C ASN A 118 -20.17 19.69 24.34
N ALA A 119 -21.38 20.25 24.27
CA ALA A 119 -21.84 21.02 23.11
C ALA A 119 -21.02 22.29 22.83
N THR A 120 -20.61 23.01 23.87
CA THR A 120 -19.81 24.23 23.73
C THR A 120 -18.41 23.92 23.20
N GLU A 121 -17.83 22.80 23.63
CA GLU A 121 -16.53 22.34 23.12
C GLU A 121 -16.61 21.93 21.65
N ARG A 122 -17.62 21.14 21.26
CA ARG A 122 -17.87 20.79 19.85
C ARG A 122 -18.00 22.04 18.98
N GLN A 123 -18.76 23.03 19.43
CA GLN A 123 -18.93 24.28 18.68
C GLN A 123 -17.61 25.03 18.51
N ARG A 124 -16.76 25.07 19.55
CA ARG A 124 -15.43 25.70 19.44
C ARG A 124 -14.53 24.98 18.45
N ILE A 125 -14.52 23.64 18.47
CA ILE A 125 -13.77 22.83 17.50
C ILE A 125 -14.27 23.16 16.09
N PHE A 126 -15.59 23.21 15.87
CA PHE A 126 -16.16 23.49 14.55
C PHE A 126 -15.74 24.86 14.02
N ILE A 127 -15.84 25.92 14.85
CA ILE A 127 -15.41 27.27 14.47
C ILE A 127 -13.93 27.27 14.10
N MET A 128 -13.08 26.63 14.92
CA MET A 128 -11.65 26.54 14.67
C MET A 128 -11.32 25.82 13.36
N LEU A 129 -12.04 24.75 13.00
CA LEU A 129 -11.83 24.05 11.73
C LEU A 129 -12.22 24.91 10.53
N VAL A 130 -13.34 25.62 10.62
CA VAL A 130 -13.77 26.56 9.57
C VAL A 130 -12.79 27.73 9.42
N GLU A 131 -12.31 28.29 10.52
CA GLU A 131 -11.29 29.36 10.51
C GLU A 131 -9.98 28.89 9.87
N LYS A 132 -9.64 27.61 10.01
CA LYS A 132 -8.51 26.99 9.33
C LYS A 132 -8.77 26.67 7.86
N GLY A 133 -9.99 26.86 7.36
CA GLY A 133 -10.36 26.67 5.96
C GLY A 133 -11.04 25.33 5.64
N LEU A 134 -11.36 24.51 6.64
CA LEU A 134 -12.07 23.25 6.43
C LEU A 134 -13.57 23.49 6.28
N GLU A 135 -14.14 23.03 5.17
CA GLU A 135 -15.57 23.14 4.92
C GLU A 135 -16.35 21.95 5.51
N PRO A 136 -17.42 22.20 6.29
CA PRO A 136 -18.27 21.14 6.80
C PRO A 136 -19.13 20.54 5.69
N THR A 137 -19.39 19.24 5.80
CA THR A 137 -20.34 18.50 4.96
C THR A 137 -21.40 17.83 5.82
N GLU A 138 -22.66 17.92 5.43
CA GLU A 138 -23.73 17.17 6.08
C GLU A 138 -23.81 15.74 5.56
N LEU A 139 -23.80 14.76 6.47
CA LEU A 139 -23.97 13.35 6.16
C LEU A 139 -25.22 12.78 6.78
N ARG A 140 -25.92 11.96 5.98
CA ARG A 140 -27.00 11.10 6.46
C ARG A 140 -26.42 9.75 6.84
N VAL A 141 -26.31 9.49 8.13
CA VAL A 141 -25.78 8.24 8.68
C VAL A 141 -26.96 7.34 9.06
N LYS A 142 -26.98 6.11 8.53
CA LYS A 142 -27.91 5.07 9.00
C LYS A 142 -27.33 4.46 10.27
N THR A 143 -27.90 4.82 11.41
CA THR A 143 -27.56 4.23 12.72
C THR A 143 -28.53 3.10 13.05
N ARG A 144 -28.22 2.30 14.08
CA ARG A 144 -29.16 1.28 14.60
C ARG A 144 -30.50 1.87 15.08
N LYS A 145 -30.55 3.18 15.38
CA LYS A 145 -31.73 3.89 15.91
C LYS A 145 -32.50 4.67 14.82
N GLY A 146 -32.06 4.62 13.56
CA GLY A 146 -32.66 5.37 12.45
C GLY A 146 -31.64 6.17 11.65
N THR A 147 -32.13 6.99 10.72
CA THR A 147 -31.28 7.91 9.94
C THR A 147 -31.03 9.17 10.76
N SER A 148 -29.76 9.51 10.97
CA SER A 148 -29.33 10.74 11.66
C SER A 148 -28.56 11.63 10.68
N ASN A 149 -28.77 12.93 10.75
CA ASN A 149 -27.95 13.89 10.02
C ASN A 149 -26.82 14.36 10.96
N THR A 150 -25.58 14.26 10.50
CA THR A 150 -24.39 14.66 11.26
C THR A 150 -23.49 15.48 10.35
N MET A 151 -22.99 16.57 10.88
CA MET A 151 -22.00 17.41 10.20
C MET A 151 -20.60 16.84 10.44
N VAL A 152 -19.82 16.71 9.37
CA VAL A 152 -18.44 16.21 9.41
C VAL A 152 -17.51 17.16 8.67
N PHE A 153 -16.21 17.06 8.90
CA PHE A 153 -15.20 17.87 8.24
C PHE A 153 -14.27 16.95 7.44
N PRO A 154 -14.59 16.63 6.17
CA PRO A 154 -13.75 15.75 5.37
C PRO A 154 -12.50 16.49 4.89
N GLY A 155 -11.50 16.57 5.76
CA GLY A 155 -10.21 17.17 5.42
C GLY A 155 -9.16 16.88 6.47
N ALA A 156 -7.97 17.44 6.25
CA ALA A 156 -6.85 17.26 7.15
C ALA A 156 -6.10 18.57 7.32
N ILE A 157 -5.51 18.78 8.49
CA ILE A 157 -4.53 19.85 8.70
C ILE A 157 -3.15 19.22 8.68
N VAL A 158 -2.27 19.73 7.83
CA VAL A 158 -0.89 19.30 7.68
C VAL A 158 0.02 20.30 8.39
N ALA A 159 0.82 19.82 9.33
CA ALA A 159 1.84 20.62 10.01
C ALA A 159 3.24 20.23 9.53
N PHE A 160 4.06 21.21 9.18
CA PHE A 160 5.46 21.03 8.80
C PHE A 160 6.29 22.26 9.20
N ARG A 161 7.37 22.06 9.95
CA ARG A 161 8.27 23.15 10.41
C ARG A 161 7.55 24.34 11.06
N GLY A 162 6.57 24.04 11.90
CA GLY A 162 5.76 25.05 12.61
C GLY A 162 4.76 25.80 11.73
N ARG A 163 4.59 25.44 10.46
CA ARG A 163 3.53 25.95 9.58
C ARG A 163 2.41 24.93 9.48
N GLU A 164 1.17 25.40 9.47
CA GLU A 164 -0.02 24.58 9.28
C GLU A 164 -0.73 24.98 7.98
N LEU A 165 -1.24 24.00 7.25
CA LEU A 165 -2.05 24.16 6.06
C LEU A 165 -3.26 23.20 6.14
N ALA A 166 -4.42 23.64 5.70
CA ALA A 166 -5.64 22.83 5.61
C ALA A 166 -5.95 22.45 4.16
#